data_AF-A0A485L8N9-F1
#
_entry.id   AF-A0A485L8N9-F1
#
_cell.length_a   1.000
_cell.length_b   1.000
_cell.length_c   1.000
_cell.angle_alpha   90.00
_cell.angle_beta   90.00
_cell.angle_gamma   90.00
#
_symmetry.space_group_name_H-M   'P 1'
#
loop_
_entity.id
_entity.type
_entity.pdbx_description
1 polymer ?
#
loop_
_entity_poly.entity_id
_entity_poly.type
_entity_poly.pdbx_seq_one_letter_code
_entity_poly.pdbx_strand_id
1 'polypeptide(L)'
;MLAAGAMTIGVGEIPLNDKRRPTASLPRDFPLFPLVSLRETGVNIEAIQERIRLLEQSMDIWNPEQQKNNVPMRRSGHDVWGIDKIMLVFCDDYMKRVYQFPWLDELIDIILPIFEKMMISLNRVVRCLFARMPPGSTIPVHNDTGYWVNKCHRVHVPIFTHELIDFEVGRDESSMVRFVFSEGNIYELNNASKHKVHNGWDQPRVHLIFDYVDSDFPIHDIPVVKLNRGEVLHQTRRTVDQSTSYGSRPPPSFVIIGAQKAGTTSLYDYITQHDLVLPAVRKETHYLDWRWNALLPSLYEPGGVDAHREQYCKFFRTDILLPNPSILSGEATPSYLLGGSIVIQRFKALMPDCKILVTLRNPIDRAFSQYNMTADPEGNPEQLRNRGHAYLVGKTFEQVVTEEIAELESLGVNPDMTFDEFDSVYMKSRLAYNHGGHSFVGRGLYALQLEGWMRAFPKANIKVINMDDMKSSAGLQRVMSGVFSFLELPEFVIQDSSAKNTRSYAPLKDETRLTLESFYAPYNAKLLSLLERPFYWN
;
A
#
# COMPACT_ATOMS: atom_id res chain seq x y z
N MET A 1 14.04 -47.16 -10.48
CA MET A 1 13.25 -47.41 -9.26
C MET A 1 14.13 -47.16 -8.06
N LEU A 2 14.16 -45.93 -7.55
CA LEU A 2 14.65 -45.61 -6.22
C LEU A 2 13.41 -45.55 -5.33
N ALA A 3 13.41 -46.32 -4.24
CA ALA A 3 12.34 -46.31 -3.27
C ALA A 3 12.15 -44.87 -2.74
N ALA A 4 10.94 -44.34 -2.88
CA ALA A 4 10.55 -43.11 -2.22
C ALA A 4 10.58 -43.38 -0.71
N GLY A 5 11.66 -42.98 -0.05
CA GLY A 5 11.70 -42.96 1.41
C GLY A 5 10.57 -42.07 1.88
N ALA A 6 9.61 -42.64 2.60
CA ALA A 6 8.57 -41.88 3.28
C ALA A 6 9.27 -40.85 4.16
N MET A 7 9.13 -39.56 3.84
CA MET A 7 9.49 -38.52 4.80
C MET A 7 8.61 -38.75 6.03
N THR A 8 9.23 -39.10 7.14
CA THR A 8 8.56 -39.24 8.44
C THR A 8 7.91 -37.92 8.81
N ILE A 9 6.63 -37.96 9.20
CA ILE A 9 5.96 -36.84 9.86
C ILE A 9 6.82 -36.45 11.07
N GLY A 10 7.23 -35.18 11.15
CA GLY A 10 7.96 -34.67 12.31
C GLY A 10 7.08 -34.74 13.57
N VAL A 11 7.66 -34.73 14.76
CA VAL A 11 6.89 -34.62 16.02
C VAL A 11 7.28 -33.31 16.69
N GLY A 12 6.29 -32.58 17.20
CA GLY A 12 6.50 -31.31 17.86
C GLY A 12 6.29 -30.11 16.95
N GLU A 13 6.81 -28.95 17.35
CA GLU A 13 6.61 -27.68 16.64
C GLU A 13 7.50 -27.57 15.41
N ILE A 14 7.03 -26.87 14.40
CA ILE A 14 7.91 -26.38 13.34
C ILE A 14 8.33 -24.95 13.72
N PRO A 15 9.61 -24.69 14.01
CA PRO A 15 10.08 -23.35 14.38
C PRO A 15 9.67 -22.27 13.36
N LEU A 16 9.29 -21.07 13.78
CA LEU A 16 8.96 -19.97 12.85
C LEU A 16 10.12 -19.60 11.93
N ASN A 17 11.37 -19.72 12.41
CA ASN A 17 12.57 -19.45 11.61
C ASN A 17 12.62 -20.29 10.33
N ASP A 18 12.01 -21.46 10.36
CA ASP A 18 11.99 -22.44 9.28
C ASP A 18 10.90 -22.16 8.23
N LYS A 19 10.08 -21.13 8.47
CA LYS A 19 8.92 -20.74 7.66
C LYS A 19 9.02 -19.32 7.10
N ARG A 20 10.17 -18.66 7.29
CA ARG A 20 10.35 -17.25 6.92
C ARG A 20 10.34 -17.00 5.41
N ARG A 21 10.62 -18.02 4.61
CA ARG A 21 10.70 -17.93 3.15
C ARG A 21 10.03 -19.15 2.52
N PRO A 22 9.39 -18.99 1.35
CA PRO A 22 8.87 -20.12 0.61
C PRO A 22 9.94 -21.19 0.41
N THR A 23 9.65 -22.46 0.72
CA THR A 23 10.64 -23.54 0.66
C THR A 23 11.26 -23.70 -0.73
N ALA A 24 10.47 -23.43 -1.78
CA ALA A 24 10.90 -23.45 -3.17
C ALA A 24 11.96 -22.38 -3.51
N SER A 25 12.08 -21.32 -2.69
CA SER A 25 13.07 -20.24 -2.88
C SER A 25 14.40 -20.50 -2.17
N LEU A 26 14.47 -21.52 -1.32
CA LEU A 26 15.70 -21.87 -0.61
C LEU A 26 16.72 -22.53 -1.56
N PRO A 27 18.04 -22.37 -1.35
CA PRO A 27 19.07 -23.10 -2.10
C PRO A 27 18.92 -24.62 -1.97
N ARG A 28 19.10 -25.40 -3.05
CA ARG A 28 18.78 -26.84 -3.07
C ARG A 28 19.50 -27.67 -2.00
N ASP A 29 20.70 -27.26 -1.63
CA ASP A 29 21.56 -27.83 -0.59
C ASP A 29 21.15 -27.42 0.83
N PHE A 30 20.24 -26.46 0.97
CA PHE A 30 19.73 -26.02 2.26
C PHE A 30 18.87 -27.12 2.90
N PRO A 31 19.16 -27.52 4.16
CA PRO A 31 18.46 -28.62 4.84
C PRO A 31 16.96 -28.31 4.95
N LEU A 32 16.14 -29.32 4.65
CA LEU A 32 14.70 -29.23 4.75
C LEU A 32 14.26 -29.50 6.20
N PHE A 33 13.60 -28.52 6.79
CA PHE A 33 12.87 -28.66 8.04
C PHE A 33 11.62 -29.53 7.84
N PRO A 34 11.00 -30.04 8.93
CA PRO A 34 9.73 -30.76 8.81
C PRO A 34 8.70 -29.94 8.05
N LEU A 35 8.15 -30.51 6.97
CA LEU A 35 7.11 -29.88 6.16
C LEU A 35 5.72 -30.02 6.80
N VAL A 36 5.52 -31.15 7.49
CA VAL A 36 4.36 -31.46 8.31
C VAL A 36 4.86 -32.08 9.61
N SER A 37 4.25 -31.68 10.72
CA SER A 37 4.53 -32.27 12.03
C SER A 37 3.24 -32.66 12.75
N LEU A 38 3.30 -33.75 13.51
CA LEU A 38 2.27 -34.16 14.46
C LEU A 38 2.49 -33.43 15.78
N ARG A 39 1.48 -32.67 16.20
CA ARG A 39 1.52 -31.86 17.42
C ARG A 39 0.93 -32.61 18.60
N GLU A 40 -0.24 -33.22 18.41
CA GLU A 40 -1.00 -33.90 19.46
C GLU A 40 -1.81 -35.06 18.90
N THR A 41 -2.17 -36.02 19.76
CA THR A 41 -3.01 -37.19 19.43
C THR A 41 -4.08 -37.41 20.50
N GLY A 42 -5.12 -38.20 20.18
CA GLY A 42 -6.21 -38.53 21.12
C GLY A 42 -7.00 -37.29 21.56
N VAL A 43 -7.19 -36.33 20.67
CA VAL A 43 -8.02 -35.14 20.90
C VAL A 43 -9.47 -35.51 20.66
N ASN A 44 -10.36 -35.23 21.62
CA ASN A 44 -11.79 -35.48 21.44
C ASN A 44 -12.39 -34.37 20.54
N ILE A 45 -12.88 -34.77 19.36
CA ILE A 45 -13.54 -33.89 18.38
C ILE A 45 -15.04 -34.18 18.23
N GLU A 46 -15.61 -35.12 18.98
CA GLU A 46 -17.00 -35.59 18.82
C GLU A 46 -18.00 -34.45 19.00
N ALA A 47 -17.78 -33.58 20.00
CA ALA A 47 -18.64 -32.41 20.24
C ALA A 47 -18.62 -31.41 19.06
N ILE A 48 -17.48 -31.26 18.38
CA ILE A 48 -17.34 -30.44 17.19
C ILE A 48 -18.09 -31.08 16.02
N GLN A 49 -17.87 -32.37 15.79
CA GLN A 49 -18.54 -33.12 14.74
C GLN A 49 -20.07 -33.04 14.88
N GLU A 50 -20.59 -33.28 16.08
CA GLU A 50 -22.03 -33.22 16.35
C GLU A 50 -22.59 -31.82 16.12
N ARG A 51 -21.90 -30.79 16.61
CA ARG A 51 -22.32 -29.41 16.42
C ARG A 51 -22.37 -29.01 14.94
N ILE A 52 -21.38 -29.39 14.14
CA ILE A 52 -21.37 -29.10 12.70
C ILE A 52 -22.55 -29.81 12.01
N ARG A 53 -22.79 -31.10 12.28
CA ARG A 53 -23.92 -31.84 11.68
C ARG A 53 -25.27 -31.20 12.02
N LEU A 54 -25.48 -30.80 13.28
CA LEU A 54 -26.71 -30.13 13.71
C LEU A 54 -26.90 -28.79 12.99
N LEU A 55 -25.81 -28.02 12.85
CA LEU A 55 -25.85 -26.74 12.14
C LEU A 55 -26.18 -26.95 10.66
N GLU A 56 -25.55 -27.91 9.98
CA GLU A 56 -25.83 -28.25 8.56
C GLU A 56 -27.29 -28.70 8.33
N GLN A 57 -27.91 -29.37 9.31
CA GLN A 57 -29.33 -29.74 9.23
C GLN A 57 -30.27 -28.53 9.38
N SER A 58 -29.84 -27.51 10.12
CA SER A 58 -30.66 -26.35 10.46
C SER A 58 -30.60 -25.24 9.40
N MET A 59 -29.46 -25.08 8.73
CA MET A 59 -29.23 -24.04 7.74
C MET A 59 -28.02 -24.38 6.84
N ASP A 60 -27.90 -23.69 5.70
CA ASP A 60 -26.72 -23.78 4.85
C ASP A 60 -25.55 -22.97 5.46
N ILE A 61 -24.87 -23.57 6.43
CA ILE A 61 -23.82 -22.91 7.25
C ILE A 61 -22.58 -22.56 6.43
N TRP A 62 -22.41 -23.17 5.27
CA TRP A 62 -21.24 -23.06 4.41
C TRP A 62 -21.38 -21.94 3.40
N ASN A 63 -22.61 -21.58 3.05
CA ASN A 63 -22.91 -20.42 2.21
C ASN A 63 -22.87 -19.12 3.03
N PRO A 64 -21.91 -18.20 2.75
CA PRO A 64 -21.79 -16.94 3.49
C PRO A 64 -23.07 -16.10 3.48
N GLU A 65 -23.89 -16.16 2.42
CA GLU A 65 -25.14 -15.41 2.33
C GLU A 65 -26.23 -15.94 3.28
N GLN A 66 -26.11 -17.19 3.71
CA GLN A 66 -27.05 -17.83 4.63
C GLN A 66 -26.57 -17.81 6.10
N GLN A 67 -25.34 -17.35 6.37
CA GLN A 67 -24.81 -17.16 7.73
C GLN A 67 -25.41 -15.93 8.44
N LYS A 68 -26.74 -15.82 8.50
CA LYS A 68 -27.49 -14.64 8.97
C LYS A 68 -27.27 -14.29 10.44
N ASN A 69 -26.91 -15.26 11.26
CA ASN A 69 -26.54 -15.10 12.67
C ASN A 69 -25.01 -14.93 12.88
N ASN A 70 -24.23 -14.85 11.81
CA ASN A 70 -22.80 -14.51 11.82
C ASN A 70 -22.54 -13.22 11.03
N VAL A 71 -21.28 -12.99 10.64
CA VAL A 71 -20.87 -11.92 9.74
C VAL A 71 -20.41 -12.50 8.40
N PRO A 72 -21.12 -12.22 7.28
CA PRO A 72 -20.67 -12.60 5.96
C PRO A 72 -19.41 -11.82 5.58
N MET A 73 -18.42 -12.52 5.02
CA MET A 73 -17.25 -11.93 4.39
C MET A 73 -17.36 -12.06 2.86
N ARG A 74 -17.69 -10.94 2.19
CA ARG A 74 -17.74 -10.84 0.72
C ARG A 74 -16.33 -10.80 0.17
N ARG A 75 -16.03 -11.61 -0.83
CA ARG A 75 -14.70 -11.70 -1.44
C ARG A 75 -14.77 -11.32 -2.91
N SER A 76 -13.81 -10.53 -3.39
CA SER A 76 -13.76 -10.05 -4.77
C SER A 76 -13.60 -11.17 -5.83
N GLY A 77 -13.20 -12.36 -5.40
CA GLY A 77 -13.36 -13.60 -6.15
C GLY A 77 -13.87 -14.65 -5.17
N HIS A 78 -15.14 -15.02 -5.28
CA HIS A 78 -15.69 -16.15 -4.54
C HIS A 78 -14.79 -17.36 -4.80
N ASP A 79 -14.41 -18.07 -3.71
CA ASP A 79 -13.33 -19.08 -3.66
C ASP A 79 -13.16 -19.81 -5.00
N VAL A 80 -12.13 -19.41 -5.77
CA VAL A 80 -11.84 -19.95 -7.13
C VAL A 80 -11.72 -21.48 -7.12
N TRP A 81 -11.48 -22.05 -5.94
CA TRP A 81 -11.30 -23.48 -5.70
C TRP A 81 -12.51 -24.18 -5.05
N GLY A 82 -13.63 -23.47 -4.83
CA GLY A 82 -14.87 -24.06 -4.30
C GLY A 82 -14.77 -24.56 -2.86
N ILE A 83 -14.02 -23.86 -2.00
CA ILE A 83 -13.78 -24.24 -0.61
C ILE A 83 -14.66 -23.40 0.29
N ASP A 84 -15.59 -24.03 0.99
CA ASP A 84 -16.50 -23.33 1.90
C ASP A 84 -15.83 -23.09 3.26
N LYS A 85 -16.18 -21.98 3.90
CA LYS A 85 -15.51 -21.56 5.15
C LYS A 85 -16.48 -21.01 6.17
N ILE A 86 -16.23 -21.38 7.42
CA ILE A 86 -16.85 -20.77 8.60
C ILE A 86 -15.75 -20.02 9.33
N MET A 87 -15.84 -18.69 9.36
CA MET A 87 -14.84 -17.82 10.00
C MET A 87 -15.18 -17.61 11.47
N LEU A 88 -14.20 -17.79 12.36
CA LEU A 88 -14.31 -17.54 13.81
C LEU A 88 -13.37 -16.41 14.23
N VAL A 89 -12.13 -16.46 13.75
CA VAL A 89 -11.13 -15.40 13.91
C VAL A 89 -10.46 -15.14 12.57
N PHE A 90 -10.18 -13.89 12.23
CA PHE A 90 -9.47 -13.56 10.99
C PHE A 90 -8.63 -12.31 11.11
N CYS A 91 -7.40 -12.34 10.61
CA CYS A 91 -6.62 -11.17 10.28
C CYS A 91 -6.37 -11.12 8.78
N ASP A 92 -6.18 -9.92 8.23
CA ASP A 92 -5.85 -9.75 6.82
C ASP A 92 -4.39 -10.11 6.50
N ASP A 93 -3.97 -9.96 5.23
CA ASP A 93 -2.64 -10.38 4.80
C ASP A 93 -1.53 -9.62 5.54
N TYR A 94 -1.81 -8.40 6.00
CA TYR A 94 -0.88 -7.50 6.67
C TYR A 94 -1.00 -7.52 8.20
N MET A 95 -1.91 -8.31 8.75
CA MET A 95 -2.24 -8.36 10.19
C MET A 95 -2.59 -6.98 10.77
N LYS A 96 -3.29 -6.12 10.01
CA LYS A 96 -3.64 -4.77 10.50
C LYS A 96 -4.59 -4.80 11.68
N ARG A 97 -5.48 -5.80 11.71
CA ARG A 97 -6.50 -6.03 12.73
C ARG A 97 -6.78 -7.52 12.84
N VAL A 98 -7.24 -7.95 14.02
CA VAL A 98 -7.80 -9.29 14.23
C VAL A 98 -9.28 -9.15 14.47
N TYR A 99 -10.09 -9.78 13.62
CA TYR A 99 -11.54 -9.79 13.71
C TYR A 99 -12.02 -11.05 14.43
N GLN A 100 -12.90 -10.90 15.41
CA GLN A 100 -13.59 -12.00 16.09
C GLN A 100 -15.05 -12.02 15.62
N PHE A 101 -15.47 -13.15 15.06
CA PHE A 101 -16.81 -13.34 14.52
C PHE A 101 -17.76 -13.81 15.63
N PRO A 102 -19.06 -13.47 15.60
CA PRO A 102 -20.04 -13.89 16.60
C PRO A 102 -20.07 -15.40 16.86
N TRP A 103 -19.83 -16.23 15.85
CA TRP A 103 -19.79 -17.68 16.00
C TRP A 103 -18.58 -18.21 16.77
N LEU A 104 -17.55 -17.40 17.01
CA LEU A 104 -16.50 -17.76 17.97
C LEU A 104 -17.12 -18.00 19.34
N ASP A 105 -17.96 -17.09 19.83
CA ASP A 105 -18.60 -17.20 21.15
C ASP A 105 -19.57 -18.40 21.22
N GLU A 106 -20.20 -18.78 20.10
CA GLU A 106 -21.13 -19.93 20.05
C GLU A 106 -20.44 -21.30 19.98
N LEU A 107 -19.18 -21.33 19.56
CA LEU A 107 -18.42 -22.57 19.32
C LEU A 107 -17.17 -22.66 20.21
N ILE A 108 -16.90 -21.66 21.05
CA ILE A 108 -15.67 -21.63 21.84
C ILE A 108 -15.58 -22.80 22.81
N ASP A 109 -16.68 -23.18 23.48
CA ASP A 109 -16.69 -24.25 24.48
C ASP A 109 -16.22 -25.60 23.93
N ILE A 110 -16.48 -25.86 22.63
CA ILE A 110 -16.08 -27.10 21.96
C ILE A 110 -14.72 -27.01 21.27
N ILE A 111 -14.21 -25.81 21.03
CA ILE A 111 -12.91 -25.58 20.39
C ILE A 111 -11.80 -25.35 21.42
N LEU A 112 -12.10 -24.72 22.55
CA LEU A 112 -11.15 -24.39 23.61
C LEU A 112 -10.33 -25.60 24.09
N PRO A 113 -10.89 -26.82 24.24
CA PRO A 113 -10.10 -27.99 24.64
C PRO A 113 -8.95 -28.33 23.67
N ILE A 114 -9.07 -27.99 22.38
CA ILE A 114 -7.99 -28.15 21.39
C ILE A 114 -6.84 -27.21 21.73
N PHE A 115 -7.16 -25.94 21.99
CA PHE A 115 -6.15 -24.92 22.31
C PHE A 115 -5.48 -25.21 23.65
N GLU A 116 -6.24 -25.62 24.67
CA GLU A 116 -5.72 -26.02 25.98
C GLU A 116 -4.75 -27.19 25.87
N LYS A 117 -5.09 -28.22 25.08
CA LYS A 117 -4.22 -29.38 24.88
C LYS A 117 -2.89 -29.02 24.20
N MET A 118 -2.90 -27.98 23.35
CA MET A 118 -1.69 -27.45 22.73
C MET A 118 -1.00 -26.37 23.57
N MET A 119 -1.54 -26.00 24.74
CA MET A 119 -1.08 -24.89 25.57
C MET A 119 -1.06 -23.53 24.84
N ILE A 120 -2.03 -23.31 23.95
CA ILE A 120 -2.18 -22.07 23.18
C ILE A 120 -3.33 -21.26 23.78
N SER A 121 -3.07 -20.01 24.13
CA SER A 121 -4.14 -19.09 24.55
C SER A 121 -4.90 -18.55 23.34
N LEU A 122 -6.23 -18.46 23.45
CA LEU A 122 -7.10 -17.93 22.39
C LEU A 122 -6.67 -16.52 21.92
N ASN A 123 -6.14 -15.68 22.81
CA ASN A 123 -5.66 -14.34 22.46
C ASN A 123 -4.40 -14.33 21.58
N ARG A 124 -3.76 -15.48 21.35
CA ARG A 124 -2.65 -15.66 20.40
C ARG A 124 -3.11 -16.14 19.04
N VAL A 125 -4.36 -16.57 18.92
CA VAL A 125 -4.96 -17.05 17.66
C VAL A 125 -5.38 -15.84 16.84
N VAL A 126 -4.78 -15.70 15.66
CA VAL A 126 -5.04 -14.56 14.75
C VAL A 126 -5.94 -14.93 13.59
N ARG A 127 -6.05 -16.22 13.28
CA ARG A 127 -7.00 -16.77 12.31
C ARG A 127 -7.52 -18.10 12.83
N CYS A 128 -8.80 -18.37 12.68
CA CYS A 128 -9.45 -19.62 13.09
C CYS A 128 -10.71 -19.80 12.23
N LEU A 129 -10.79 -20.91 11.51
CA LEU A 129 -11.90 -21.19 10.60
C LEU A 129 -12.09 -22.70 10.41
N PHE A 130 -13.33 -23.11 10.12
CA PHE A 130 -13.56 -24.42 9.50
C PHE A 130 -13.47 -24.27 7.99
N ALA A 131 -12.75 -25.17 7.33
CA ALA A 131 -12.67 -25.27 5.88
C ALA A 131 -13.27 -26.58 5.42
N ARG A 132 -14.28 -26.50 4.54
CA ARG A 132 -14.96 -27.65 3.93
C ARG A 132 -14.58 -27.77 2.46
N MET A 133 -14.15 -28.96 2.07
CA MET A 133 -13.87 -29.33 0.69
C MET A 133 -14.94 -30.30 0.18
N PRO A 134 -15.73 -29.94 -0.85
CA PRO A 134 -16.68 -30.86 -1.46
C PRO A 134 -15.99 -32.11 -2.07
N PRO A 135 -16.73 -33.22 -2.28
CA PRO A 135 -16.24 -34.38 -3.02
C PRO A 135 -15.68 -33.99 -4.40
N GLY A 136 -14.57 -34.62 -4.80
CA GLY A 136 -13.91 -34.39 -6.10
C GLY A 136 -13.19 -33.04 -6.26
N SER A 137 -13.29 -32.14 -5.27
CA SER A 137 -12.63 -30.83 -5.34
C SER A 137 -11.11 -30.94 -5.19
N THR A 138 -10.39 -30.01 -5.81
CA THR A 138 -8.92 -29.92 -5.73
C THR A 138 -8.50 -28.49 -5.45
N ILE A 139 -7.69 -28.32 -4.41
CA ILE A 139 -6.90 -27.12 -4.22
C ILE A 139 -5.55 -27.36 -4.91
N PRO A 140 -5.18 -26.57 -5.95
CA PRO A 140 -3.96 -26.78 -6.72
C PRO A 140 -2.70 -26.51 -5.88
N VAL A 141 -1.54 -26.87 -6.46
CA VAL A 141 -0.24 -26.64 -5.82
C VAL A 141 -0.04 -25.15 -5.54
N HIS A 142 0.08 -24.82 -4.26
CA HIS A 142 0.33 -23.45 -3.82
C HIS A 142 1.16 -23.46 -2.53
N ASN A 143 1.50 -22.28 -2.04
CA ASN A 143 1.94 -22.08 -0.67
C ASN A 143 1.19 -20.86 -0.16
N ASP A 144 1.14 -20.67 1.15
CA ASP A 144 0.49 -19.49 1.70
C ASP A 144 1.28 -18.23 1.36
N THR A 145 0.55 -17.12 1.22
CA THR A 145 1.12 -15.79 0.96
C THR A 145 0.53 -14.75 1.90
N GLY A 146 1.25 -13.66 2.09
CA GLY A 146 0.90 -12.59 3.02
C GLY A 146 1.99 -12.41 4.09
N TYR A 147 1.96 -11.26 4.77
CA TYR A 147 2.88 -10.93 5.85
C TYR A 147 2.69 -11.88 7.05
N TRP A 148 1.44 -12.27 7.35
CA TRP A 148 1.11 -13.16 8.46
C TRP A 148 1.80 -14.53 8.38
N VAL A 149 2.13 -15.03 7.18
CA VAL A 149 2.64 -16.39 6.95
C VAL A 149 3.91 -16.66 7.77
N ASN A 150 4.87 -15.72 7.75
CA ASN A 150 6.13 -15.89 8.48
C ASN A 150 6.06 -15.49 9.96
N LYS A 151 4.87 -15.09 10.44
CA LYS A 151 4.64 -14.69 11.83
C LYS A 151 3.86 -15.74 12.62
N CYS A 152 3.24 -16.70 11.94
CA CYS A 152 2.30 -17.62 12.54
C CYS A 152 2.65 -19.08 12.28
N HIS A 153 2.23 -19.93 13.20
CA HIS A 153 2.13 -21.37 13.00
C HIS A 153 0.76 -21.70 12.43
N ARG A 154 0.70 -22.55 11.40
CA ARG A 154 -0.55 -23.04 10.81
C ARG A 154 -0.86 -24.44 11.29
N VAL A 155 -1.98 -24.58 12.00
CA VAL A 155 -2.43 -25.83 12.58
C VAL A 155 -3.69 -26.33 11.89
N HIS A 156 -3.74 -27.63 11.62
CA HIS A 156 -4.86 -28.35 11.06
C HIS A 156 -5.35 -29.41 12.04
N VAL A 157 -6.63 -29.37 12.37
CA VAL A 157 -7.34 -30.41 13.12
C VAL A 157 -8.36 -31.06 12.19
N PRO A 158 -8.16 -32.31 11.76
CA PRO A 158 -9.12 -33.01 10.91
C PRO A 158 -10.40 -33.31 11.68
N ILE A 159 -11.53 -32.77 11.21
CA ILE A 159 -12.85 -32.95 11.83
C ILE A 159 -13.64 -34.03 11.10
N PHE A 160 -13.65 -33.99 9.77
CA PHE A 160 -14.15 -35.06 8.90
C PHE A 160 -13.11 -35.30 7.81
N THR A 161 -12.54 -36.49 7.75
CA THR A 161 -11.46 -36.83 6.79
C THR A 161 -11.50 -38.30 6.43
N HIS A 162 -10.72 -38.69 5.41
CA HIS A 162 -10.68 -40.07 4.93
C HIS A 162 -9.29 -40.42 4.38
N GLU A 163 -8.99 -41.72 4.28
CA GLU A 163 -7.79 -42.21 3.60
C GLU A 163 -7.80 -41.99 2.07
N LEU A 164 -8.86 -41.39 1.52
CA LEU A 164 -8.95 -41.00 0.09
C LEU A 164 -8.66 -39.49 -0.11
N ILE A 165 -8.23 -38.82 0.96
CA ILE A 165 -7.72 -37.45 0.85
C ILE A 165 -6.25 -37.52 0.46
N ASP A 166 -5.90 -36.88 -0.65
CA ASP A 166 -4.52 -36.72 -1.08
C ASP A 166 -4.02 -35.35 -0.66
N PHE A 167 -3.50 -35.26 0.57
CA PHE A 167 -2.84 -34.06 1.06
C PHE A 167 -1.34 -34.16 0.77
N GLU A 168 -0.88 -33.45 -0.25
CA GLU A 168 0.50 -33.53 -0.73
C GLU A 168 1.28 -32.29 -0.29
N VAL A 169 2.48 -32.47 0.24
CA VAL A 169 3.36 -31.38 0.67
C VAL A 169 4.79 -31.64 0.19
N GLY A 170 5.45 -30.60 -0.31
CA GLY A 170 6.81 -30.68 -0.82
C GLY A 170 7.57 -29.37 -0.67
N ARG A 171 8.88 -29.44 -0.88
CA ARG A 171 9.72 -28.25 -1.00
C ARG A 171 9.30 -27.42 -2.22
N ASP A 172 9.11 -28.12 -3.32
CA ASP A 172 8.65 -27.66 -4.61
C ASP A 172 7.70 -28.72 -5.21
N GLU A 173 7.09 -28.40 -6.34
CA GLU A 173 6.11 -29.26 -7.03
C GLU A 173 6.66 -30.64 -7.40
N SER A 174 7.96 -30.77 -7.67
CA SER A 174 8.59 -32.04 -8.04
C SER A 174 8.87 -32.97 -6.86
N SER A 175 8.81 -32.44 -5.64
CA SER A 175 9.17 -33.13 -4.39
C SER A 175 7.99 -33.43 -3.48
N MET A 176 6.76 -33.26 -3.97
CA MET A 176 5.55 -33.41 -3.17
C MET A 176 5.34 -34.87 -2.76
N VAL A 177 5.05 -35.07 -1.48
CA VAL A 177 4.74 -36.38 -0.89
C VAL A 177 3.42 -36.31 -0.15
N ARG A 178 2.70 -37.42 -0.17
CA ARG A 178 1.38 -37.54 0.45
C ARG A 178 1.49 -37.73 1.97
N PHE A 179 0.64 -37.01 2.70
CA PHE A 179 0.46 -37.11 4.14
C PHE A 179 -0.99 -37.49 4.48
N VAL A 180 -1.17 -38.39 5.44
CA VAL A 180 -2.48 -38.79 5.95
C VAL A 180 -2.78 -38.04 7.24
N PHE A 181 -3.84 -37.23 7.22
CA PHE A 181 -4.30 -36.46 8.36
C PHE A 181 -5.50 -37.20 8.96
N SER A 182 -5.30 -37.82 10.12
CA SER A 182 -6.31 -38.65 10.80
C SER A 182 -7.12 -37.86 11.83
N GLU A 183 -8.38 -38.23 12.02
CA GLU A 183 -9.22 -37.72 13.10
C GLU A 183 -8.58 -37.98 14.48
N GLY A 184 -8.81 -37.07 15.43
CA GLY A 184 -8.23 -37.13 16.77
C GLY A 184 -6.74 -36.72 16.85
N ASN A 185 -6.10 -36.41 15.73
CA ASN A 185 -4.74 -35.86 15.68
C ASN A 185 -4.73 -34.37 15.35
N ILE A 186 -3.66 -33.68 15.76
CA ILE A 186 -3.40 -32.30 15.38
C ILE A 186 -2.09 -32.24 14.59
N TYR A 187 -2.12 -31.56 13.45
CA TYR A 187 -0.97 -31.42 12.57
C TYR A 187 -0.61 -29.95 12.41
N GLU A 188 0.68 -29.65 12.36
CA GLU A 188 1.18 -28.34 11.96
C GLU A 188 1.80 -28.43 10.57
N LEU A 189 1.38 -27.54 9.69
CA LEU A 189 1.88 -27.40 8.33
C LEU A 189 2.93 -26.30 8.30
N ASN A 190 4.06 -26.54 7.64
CA ASN A 190 4.93 -25.46 7.20
C ASN A 190 4.18 -24.70 6.09
N ASN A 191 3.48 -23.63 6.46
CA ASN A 191 2.70 -22.76 5.55
C ASN A 191 3.55 -22.11 4.44
N ALA A 192 4.88 -22.07 4.56
CA ALA A 192 5.78 -21.65 3.50
C ALA A 192 6.09 -22.75 2.46
N SER A 193 5.69 -23.99 2.73
CA SER A 193 5.90 -25.13 1.83
C SER A 193 4.85 -25.26 0.73
N LYS A 194 5.23 -25.89 -0.38
CA LYS A 194 4.28 -26.21 -1.44
C LYS A 194 3.33 -27.30 -0.96
N HIS A 195 2.04 -27.08 -1.10
CA HIS A 195 1.02 -28.03 -0.72
C HIS A 195 -0.16 -28.00 -1.69
N LYS A 196 -0.85 -29.13 -1.76
CA LYS A 196 -2.01 -29.41 -2.62
C LYS A 196 -2.91 -30.37 -1.87
N VAL A 197 -4.22 -30.26 -2.07
CA VAL A 197 -5.15 -31.25 -1.53
C VAL A 197 -6.20 -31.63 -2.56
N HIS A 198 -6.39 -32.92 -2.75
CA HIS A 198 -7.50 -33.48 -3.53
C HIS A 198 -8.42 -34.28 -2.61
N ASN A 199 -9.72 -34.01 -2.69
CA ASN A 199 -10.74 -34.79 -1.99
C ASN A 199 -11.25 -35.91 -2.91
N GLY A 200 -10.62 -37.08 -2.85
CA GLY A 200 -11.08 -38.29 -3.54
C GLY A 200 -12.19 -39.05 -2.81
N TRP A 201 -12.61 -38.58 -1.64
CA TRP A 201 -13.72 -39.16 -0.88
C TRP A 201 -15.07 -38.71 -1.44
N ASP A 202 -16.10 -39.53 -1.25
CA ASP A 202 -17.48 -39.24 -1.67
C ASP A 202 -18.23 -38.32 -0.69
N GLN A 203 -17.61 -37.94 0.42
CA GLN A 203 -18.14 -36.97 1.39
C GLN A 203 -17.26 -35.72 1.52
N PRO A 204 -17.81 -34.62 2.06
CA PRO A 204 -17.02 -33.42 2.31
C PRO A 204 -15.94 -33.63 3.37
N ARG A 205 -14.72 -33.17 3.10
CA ARG A 205 -13.65 -33.08 4.09
C ARG A 205 -13.76 -31.77 4.85
N VAL A 206 -13.71 -31.81 6.18
CA VAL A 206 -13.73 -30.61 7.03
C VAL A 206 -12.54 -30.59 7.98
N HIS A 207 -11.81 -29.49 7.98
CA HIS A 207 -10.73 -29.23 8.94
C HIS A 207 -11.02 -27.95 9.71
N LEU A 208 -10.79 -27.96 11.03
CA LEU A 208 -10.54 -26.73 11.76
C LEU A 208 -9.09 -26.31 11.47
N ILE A 209 -8.91 -25.08 11.00
CA ILE A 209 -7.61 -24.50 10.69
C ILE A 209 -7.47 -23.24 11.51
N PHE A 210 -6.36 -23.12 12.24
CA PHE A 210 -6.05 -21.90 12.95
C PHE A 210 -4.58 -21.52 12.83
N ASP A 211 -4.34 -20.22 12.86
CA ASP A 211 -3.02 -19.61 12.82
C ASP A 211 -2.79 -18.86 14.14
N TYR A 212 -1.66 -19.13 14.81
CA TYR A 212 -1.30 -18.47 16.07
C TYR A 212 0.13 -17.94 16.06
N VAL A 213 0.39 -16.94 16.88
CA VAL A 213 1.69 -16.27 17.01
C VAL A 213 2.42 -16.65 18.31
N ASP A 214 3.75 -16.81 18.24
CA ASP A 214 4.63 -17.14 19.38
C ASP A 214 4.51 -16.16 20.53
N SER A 215 4.69 -16.60 21.77
CA SER A 215 4.45 -15.79 22.99
C SER A 215 5.13 -14.40 23.01
N ASP A 216 6.28 -14.24 22.36
CA ASP A 216 7.07 -13.00 22.29
C ASP A 216 6.59 -12.03 21.18
N PHE A 217 5.72 -12.48 20.27
CA PHE A 217 5.18 -11.61 19.23
C PHE A 217 4.27 -10.52 19.85
N PRO A 218 4.43 -9.23 19.47
CA PRO A 218 3.75 -8.09 20.10
C PRO A 218 2.30 -7.93 19.59
N ILE A 219 1.45 -8.93 19.85
CA ILE A 219 0.05 -8.93 19.39
C ILE A 219 -0.80 -7.81 20.01
N HIS A 220 -0.37 -7.25 21.14
CA HIS A 220 -1.10 -6.18 21.83
C HIS A 220 -1.13 -4.86 21.04
N ASP A 221 -0.21 -4.69 20.09
CA ASP A 221 -0.19 -3.54 19.18
C ASP A 221 -1.20 -3.68 18.03
N ILE A 222 -1.79 -4.87 17.85
CA ILE A 222 -2.75 -5.16 16.79
C ILE A 222 -4.17 -5.05 17.36
N PRO A 223 -5.00 -4.12 16.85
CA PRO A 223 -6.38 -3.98 17.32
C PRO A 223 -7.21 -5.24 17.10
N VAL A 224 -7.92 -5.67 18.15
CA VAL A 224 -8.93 -6.73 18.06
C VAL A 224 -10.31 -6.10 17.89
N VAL A 225 -11.01 -6.47 16.82
CA VAL A 225 -12.36 -6.00 16.49
C VAL A 225 -13.34 -7.14 16.72
N LYS A 226 -14.19 -7.02 17.74
CA LYS A 226 -15.34 -7.91 17.92
C LYS A 226 -16.46 -7.44 16.99
N LEU A 227 -16.85 -8.31 16.06
CA LEU A 227 -17.89 -8.00 15.10
C LEU A 227 -19.28 -8.30 15.68
N ASN A 228 -20.27 -7.50 15.30
CA ASN A 228 -21.66 -7.75 15.66
C ASN A 228 -22.41 -8.47 14.55
N ARG A 229 -23.46 -9.21 14.92
CA ARG A 229 -24.37 -9.85 13.95
C ARG A 229 -24.96 -8.79 13.02
N GLY A 230 -25.03 -9.08 11.72
CA GLY A 230 -25.54 -8.16 10.71
C GLY A 230 -24.50 -7.19 10.12
N GLU A 231 -23.27 -7.14 10.66
CA GLU A 231 -22.16 -6.50 9.96
C GLU A 231 -21.78 -7.27 8.69
N VAL A 232 -21.10 -6.61 7.76
CA VAL A 232 -20.60 -7.22 6.53
C VAL A 232 -19.13 -6.84 6.36
N LEU A 233 -18.29 -7.83 6.09
CA LEU A 233 -16.89 -7.61 5.74
C LEU A 233 -16.69 -7.72 4.23
N HIS A 234 -15.80 -6.89 3.71
CA HIS A 234 -15.34 -6.88 2.34
C HIS A 234 -13.86 -7.23 2.33
N GLN A 235 -13.53 -8.44 1.89
CA GLN A 235 -12.16 -8.82 1.64
C GLN A 235 -11.73 -8.21 0.30
N THR A 236 -10.73 -7.33 0.36
CA THR A 236 -10.03 -6.79 -0.81
C THR A 236 -8.97 -7.79 -1.28
N ARG A 237 -8.00 -7.38 -2.09
CA ARG A 237 -6.89 -8.28 -2.49
C ARG A 237 -6.04 -8.76 -1.32
N ARG A 238 -5.79 -7.90 -0.32
CA ARG A 238 -4.83 -8.15 0.79
C ARG A 238 -5.36 -7.67 2.15
N THR A 239 -6.46 -6.93 2.19
CA THR A 239 -7.01 -6.32 3.41
C THR A 239 -8.48 -6.70 3.59
N VAL A 240 -9.04 -6.33 4.74
CA VAL A 240 -10.47 -6.42 5.01
C VAL A 240 -11.00 -5.07 5.43
N ASP A 241 -12.13 -4.69 4.86
CA ASP A 241 -12.88 -3.49 5.21
C ASP A 241 -14.27 -3.84 5.74
N GLN A 242 -14.76 -3.11 6.73
CA GLN A 242 -16.16 -3.20 7.19
C GLN A 242 -17.05 -2.37 6.26
N SER A 243 -18.24 -2.87 5.94
CA SER A 243 -19.21 -2.13 5.10
C SER A 243 -19.60 -0.77 5.69
N THR A 244 -19.60 -0.65 7.02
CA THR A 244 -19.82 0.60 7.76
C THR A 244 -18.73 1.65 7.53
N SER A 245 -17.59 1.26 6.98
CA SER A 245 -16.49 2.16 6.63
C SER A 245 -16.60 2.70 5.20
N TYR A 246 -17.69 2.40 4.47
CA TYR A 246 -17.92 2.92 3.12
C TYR A 246 -17.73 4.44 3.05
N GLY A 247 -16.91 4.90 2.11
CA GLY A 247 -16.68 6.33 1.89
C GLY A 247 -15.94 7.06 3.03
N SER A 248 -15.49 6.35 4.08
CA SER A 248 -14.75 6.94 5.21
C SER A 248 -13.38 7.49 4.82
N ARG A 249 -12.83 7.06 3.68
CA ARG A 249 -11.57 7.56 3.11
C ARG A 249 -11.76 7.95 1.63
N PRO A 250 -12.36 9.12 1.34
CA PRO A 250 -12.55 9.56 -0.03
C PRO A 250 -11.19 9.89 -0.69
N PRO A 251 -11.03 9.69 -2.01
CA PRO A 251 -9.81 10.08 -2.70
C PRO A 251 -9.71 11.61 -2.91
N PRO A 252 -8.49 12.14 -3.09
CA PRO A 252 -7.21 11.44 -2.94
C PRO A 252 -6.77 11.30 -1.47
N SER A 253 -6.14 10.18 -1.15
CA SER A 253 -5.49 9.94 0.14
C SER A 253 -4.11 10.62 0.25
N PHE A 254 -3.43 10.83 -0.88
CA PHE A 254 -2.17 11.56 -0.94
C PHE A 254 -2.03 12.39 -2.22
N VAL A 255 -1.23 13.46 -2.15
CA VAL A 255 -0.85 14.27 -3.32
C VAL A 255 0.62 14.62 -3.28
N ILE A 256 1.32 14.34 -4.39
CA ILE A 256 2.68 14.83 -4.62
C ILE A 256 2.59 16.20 -5.29
N ILE A 257 2.77 17.27 -4.52
CA ILE A 257 2.53 18.65 -4.98
C ILE A 257 3.70 19.26 -5.74
N GLY A 258 4.88 18.63 -5.70
CA GLY A 258 6.09 19.20 -6.30
C GLY A 258 7.37 18.52 -5.85
N ALA A 259 8.52 19.01 -6.29
CA ALA A 259 8.69 20.05 -7.29
C ALA A 259 8.79 19.43 -8.71
N GLN A 260 8.36 20.19 -9.74
CA GLN A 260 8.53 19.78 -11.12
C GLN A 260 10.00 19.47 -11.42
N LYS A 261 10.28 18.36 -12.11
CA LYS A 261 11.64 17.87 -12.43
C LYS A 261 12.49 17.42 -11.21
N ALA A 262 11.85 17.20 -10.06
CA ALA A 262 12.48 16.62 -8.87
C ALA A 262 12.03 15.16 -8.60
N GLY A 263 11.67 14.41 -9.65
CA GLY A 263 11.38 12.97 -9.53
C GLY A 263 9.95 12.61 -9.10
N THR A 264 8.98 13.51 -9.24
CA THR A 264 7.57 13.29 -8.85
C THR A 264 6.94 12.07 -9.53
N THR A 265 7.21 11.85 -10.83
CA THR A 265 6.73 10.66 -11.54
C THR A 265 7.32 9.38 -10.98
N SER A 266 8.63 9.33 -10.73
CA SER A 266 9.27 8.15 -10.14
C SER A 266 8.69 7.86 -8.76
N LEU A 267 8.55 8.88 -7.91
CA LEU A 267 7.96 8.73 -6.58
C LEU A 267 6.53 8.19 -6.64
N TYR A 268 5.69 8.74 -7.53
CA TYR A 268 4.34 8.25 -7.74
C TYR A 268 4.34 6.77 -8.15
N ASP A 269 5.16 6.41 -9.14
CA ASP A 269 5.27 5.05 -9.63
C ASP A 269 5.73 4.08 -8.52
N TYR A 270 6.71 4.46 -7.69
CA TYR A 270 7.15 3.68 -6.54
C TYR A 270 6.04 3.47 -5.50
N ILE A 271 5.21 4.49 -5.24
CA ILE A 271 4.06 4.36 -4.32
C ILE A 271 3.02 3.41 -4.90
N THR A 272 2.72 3.54 -6.20
CA THR A 272 1.70 2.71 -6.87
C THR A 272 2.10 1.24 -7.09
N GLN A 273 3.35 0.87 -6.82
CA GLN A 273 3.74 -0.55 -6.76
C GLN A 273 3.14 -1.28 -5.56
N HIS A 274 2.74 -0.57 -4.50
CA HIS A 274 2.18 -1.20 -3.32
C HIS A 274 0.78 -1.78 -3.62
N ASP A 275 0.52 -3.02 -3.18
CA ASP A 275 -0.74 -3.76 -3.38
C ASP A 275 -2.03 -3.04 -2.88
N LEU A 276 -1.89 -1.96 -2.09
CA LEU A 276 -2.99 -1.20 -1.48
C LEU A 276 -3.05 0.22 -2.04
N VAL A 277 -2.35 0.50 -3.14
CA VAL A 277 -2.43 1.78 -3.82
C VAL A 277 -2.94 1.55 -5.24
N LEU A 278 -4.08 2.17 -5.54
CA LEU A 278 -4.62 2.20 -6.88
C LEU A 278 -4.18 3.50 -7.58
N PRO A 279 -3.58 3.45 -8.78
CA PRO A 279 -3.30 4.65 -9.55
C PRO A 279 -4.56 5.45 -9.84
N ALA A 280 -4.48 6.78 -9.79
CA ALA A 280 -5.49 7.66 -10.35
C ALA A 280 -5.71 7.37 -11.84
N VAL A 281 -6.92 7.63 -12.32
CA VAL A 281 -7.27 7.60 -13.76
C VAL A 281 -6.37 8.56 -14.53
N ARG A 282 -5.99 9.67 -13.89
CA ARG A 282 -5.01 10.61 -14.41
C ARG A 282 -4.04 11.01 -13.29
N LYS A 283 -2.74 10.70 -13.49
CA LYS A 283 -1.67 11.00 -12.53
C LYS A 283 -1.55 12.49 -12.20
N GLU A 284 -1.49 13.36 -13.20
CA GLU A 284 -1.44 14.82 -13.00
C GLU A 284 -2.83 15.38 -13.30
N THR A 285 -3.66 15.53 -12.26
CA THR A 285 -5.05 15.94 -12.44
C THR A 285 -5.15 17.39 -12.87
N HIS A 286 -4.24 18.24 -12.38
CA HIS A 286 -4.26 19.70 -12.53
C HIS A 286 -5.59 20.34 -12.12
N TYR A 287 -6.34 19.71 -11.22
CA TYR A 287 -7.65 20.20 -10.83
C TYR A 287 -7.56 21.49 -9.99
N LEU A 288 -6.61 21.55 -9.06
CA LEU A 288 -6.49 22.68 -8.13
C LEU A 288 -5.78 23.89 -8.72
N ASP A 289 -5.14 23.76 -9.88
CA ASP A 289 -4.48 24.85 -10.61
C ASP A 289 -5.27 25.26 -11.85
N TRP A 290 -4.89 24.79 -13.05
CA TRP A 290 -5.40 25.30 -14.32
C TRP A 290 -6.64 24.58 -14.87
N ARG A 291 -7.04 23.45 -14.29
CA ARG A 291 -8.34 22.80 -14.60
C ARG A 291 -9.41 23.07 -13.55
N TRP A 292 -9.19 24.08 -12.72
CA TRP A 292 -10.20 24.56 -11.80
C TRP A 292 -11.45 24.99 -12.57
N ASN A 293 -12.59 24.36 -12.28
CA ASN A 293 -13.82 24.67 -12.99
C ASN A 293 -14.50 25.90 -12.39
N ALA A 294 -14.25 27.08 -12.96
CA ALA A 294 -14.85 28.33 -12.52
C ALA A 294 -16.37 28.45 -12.81
N LEU A 295 -16.97 27.49 -13.53
CA LEU A 295 -18.42 27.44 -13.77
C LEU A 295 -19.19 26.77 -12.62
N LEU A 296 -18.50 26.13 -11.67
CA LEU A 296 -19.12 25.58 -10.46
C LEU A 296 -19.31 26.68 -9.41
N PRO A 297 -20.25 26.49 -8.46
CA PRO A 297 -20.41 27.40 -7.34
C PRO A 297 -19.09 27.58 -6.59
N SER A 298 -18.84 28.81 -6.13
CA SER A 298 -17.63 29.15 -5.38
C SER A 298 -17.51 28.31 -4.12
N LEU A 299 -16.28 28.08 -3.64
CA LEU A 299 -16.02 27.37 -2.38
C LEU A 299 -16.73 27.98 -1.15
N TYR A 300 -17.12 29.26 -1.24
CA TYR A 300 -17.81 30.00 -0.19
C TYR A 300 -19.34 29.96 -0.32
N GLU A 301 -19.87 29.41 -1.41
CA GLU A 301 -21.30 29.26 -1.66
C GLU A 301 -21.80 27.89 -1.16
N PRO A 302 -23.07 27.78 -0.73
CA PRO A 302 -23.66 26.50 -0.35
C PRO A 302 -23.49 25.44 -1.45
N GLY A 303 -22.90 24.29 -1.09
CA GLY A 303 -22.67 23.18 -2.02
C GLY A 303 -21.46 23.34 -2.95
N GLY A 304 -20.74 24.47 -2.94
CA GLY A 304 -19.59 24.67 -3.82
C GLY A 304 -18.43 23.71 -3.55
N VAL A 305 -18.12 23.46 -2.27
CA VAL A 305 -17.13 22.45 -1.86
C VAL A 305 -17.49 21.06 -2.41
N ASP A 306 -18.75 20.65 -2.29
CA ASP A 306 -19.20 19.33 -2.73
C ASP A 306 -19.21 19.21 -4.26
N ALA A 307 -19.65 20.24 -4.98
CA ALA A 307 -19.62 20.28 -6.44
C ALA A 307 -18.17 20.16 -6.98
N HIS A 308 -17.24 20.87 -6.36
CA HIS A 308 -15.82 20.77 -6.70
C HIS A 308 -15.23 19.42 -6.33
N ARG A 309 -15.57 18.86 -5.15
CA ARG A 309 -15.11 17.53 -4.73
C ARG A 309 -15.62 16.44 -5.67
N GLU A 310 -16.89 16.48 -6.09
CA GLU A 310 -17.45 15.53 -7.05
C GLU A 310 -16.67 15.55 -8.37
N GLN A 311 -16.41 16.75 -8.91
CA GLN A 311 -15.66 16.90 -10.15
C GLN A 311 -14.21 16.41 -10.00
N TYR A 312 -13.57 16.65 -8.86
CA TYR A 312 -12.22 16.20 -8.59
C TYR A 312 -12.12 14.68 -8.45
N CYS A 313 -13.11 14.06 -7.78
CA CYS A 313 -13.17 12.62 -7.59
C CYS A 313 -13.25 11.82 -8.90
N LYS A 314 -13.67 12.43 -10.02
CA LYS A 314 -13.70 11.81 -11.36
C LYS A 314 -12.32 11.41 -11.89
N PHE A 315 -11.24 11.95 -11.32
CA PHE A 315 -9.88 11.52 -11.65
C PHE A 315 -9.46 10.22 -10.93
N PHE A 316 -10.33 9.63 -10.14
CA PHE A 316 -10.07 8.43 -9.34
C PHE A 316 -11.16 7.37 -9.56
N ARG A 317 -10.83 6.11 -9.29
CA ARG A 317 -11.76 4.98 -9.41
C ARG A 317 -12.62 4.85 -8.15
N THR A 318 -13.54 5.80 -7.95
CA THR A 318 -14.42 5.85 -6.78
C THR A 318 -15.29 4.60 -6.63
N ASP A 319 -15.62 3.93 -7.73
CA ASP A 319 -16.29 2.63 -7.77
C ASP A 319 -15.54 1.53 -7.02
N ILE A 320 -14.19 1.61 -6.99
CA ILE A 320 -13.33 0.70 -6.23
C ILE A 320 -12.97 1.30 -4.86
N LEU A 321 -12.71 2.60 -4.77
CA LEU A 321 -12.15 3.22 -3.57
C LEU A 321 -13.18 3.41 -2.45
N LEU A 322 -14.41 3.83 -2.77
CA LEU A 322 -15.41 4.12 -1.73
C LEU A 322 -15.84 2.85 -0.96
N PRO A 323 -16.02 1.67 -1.59
CA PRO A 323 -16.29 0.44 -0.85
C PRO A 323 -15.09 -0.14 -0.09
N ASN A 324 -13.86 0.28 -0.42
CA ASN A 324 -12.62 -0.33 0.07
C ASN A 324 -11.67 0.72 0.67
N PRO A 325 -12.02 1.33 1.83
CA PRO A 325 -11.26 2.42 2.45
C PRO A 325 -9.82 2.04 2.86
N SER A 326 -9.46 0.76 2.88
CA SER A 326 -8.07 0.32 3.06
C SER A 326 -7.18 0.53 1.82
N ILE A 327 -7.78 0.73 0.64
CA ILE A 327 -7.08 1.01 -0.61
C ILE A 327 -6.93 2.52 -0.76
N LEU A 328 -5.70 2.98 -0.95
CA LEU A 328 -5.38 4.38 -1.17
C LEU A 328 -5.35 4.70 -2.65
N SER A 329 -5.61 5.96 -2.98
CA SER A 329 -5.27 6.52 -4.28
C SER A 329 -4.79 7.95 -4.09
N GLY A 330 -4.04 8.46 -5.06
CA GLY A 330 -3.47 9.79 -4.97
C GLY A 330 -3.07 10.30 -6.33
N GLU A 331 -2.56 11.52 -6.37
CA GLU A 331 -2.10 12.14 -7.61
C GLU A 331 -0.72 12.79 -7.45
N ALA A 332 -0.10 13.17 -8.57
CA ALA A 332 1.15 13.89 -8.58
C ALA A 332 1.05 15.07 -9.55
N THR A 333 0.71 16.25 -9.04
CA THR A 333 0.66 17.49 -9.83
C THR A 333 1.74 18.46 -9.32
N PRO A 334 2.92 18.48 -9.94
CA PRO A 334 4.10 19.17 -9.40
C PRO A 334 4.03 20.70 -9.43
N SER A 335 3.05 21.26 -10.15
CA SER A 335 2.77 22.69 -10.22
C SER A 335 2.09 23.22 -8.97
N TYR A 336 1.44 22.36 -8.16
CA TYR A 336 0.73 22.78 -6.95
C TYR A 336 1.65 23.46 -5.92
N LEU A 337 2.92 23.05 -5.82
CA LEU A 337 3.89 23.69 -4.92
C LEU A 337 4.07 25.19 -5.21
N LEU A 338 4.06 25.58 -6.50
CA LEU A 338 4.15 26.97 -6.94
C LEU A 338 2.76 27.65 -7.01
N GLY A 339 1.70 26.93 -6.69
CA GLY A 339 0.31 27.39 -6.79
C GLY A 339 -0.09 28.45 -5.75
N GLY A 340 0.79 28.74 -4.80
CA GLY A 340 0.60 29.79 -3.80
C GLY A 340 -0.66 29.60 -2.96
N SER A 341 -1.18 30.71 -2.44
CA SER A 341 -2.34 30.70 -1.53
C SER A 341 -3.62 30.17 -2.19
N ILE A 342 -3.78 30.36 -3.50
CA ILE A 342 -4.95 29.90 -4.27
C ILE A 342 -5.05 28.37 -4.23
N VAL A 343 -3.97 27.66 -4.56
CA VAL A 343 -3.97 26.19 -4.55
C VAL A 343 -4.10 25.65 -3.13
N ILE A 344 -3.43 26.27 -2.16
CA ILE A 344 -3.52 25.88 -0.74
C ILE A 344 -4.97 25.99 -0.23
N GLN A 345 -5.68 27.09 -0.54
CA GLN A 345 -7.08 27.28 -0.16
C GLN A 345 -7.99 26.22 -0.78
N ARG A 346 -7.83 25.95 -2.08
CA ARG A 346 -8.59 24.90 -2.79
C ARG A 346 -8.31 23.51 -2.20
N PHE A 347 -7.05 23.18 -1.95
CA PHE A 347 -6.66 21.91 -1.32
C PHE A 347 -7.32 21.74 0.04
N LYS A 348 -7.19 22.75 0.92
CA LYS A 348 -7.74 22.71 2.28
C LYS A 348 -9.26 22.58 2.30
N ALA A 349 -9.96 23.24 1.37
CA ALA A 349 -11.42 23.15 1.27
C ALA A 349 -11.88 21.75 0.83
N LEU A 350 -11.21 21.15 -0.15
CA LEU A 350 -11.67 19.89 -0.74
C LEU A 350 -11.21 18.66 0.05
N MET A 351 -10.02 18.70 0.65
CA MET A 351 -9.31 17.53 1.18
C MET A 351 -8.33 17.88 2.32
N PRO A 352 -8.82 18.38 3.46
CA PRO A 352 -7.99 18.87 4.56
C PRO A 352 -7.09 17.78 5.19
N ASP A 353 -7.52 16.52 5.15
CA ASP A 353 -6.82 15.39 5.80
C ASP A 353 -5.85 14.65 4.87
N CYS A 354 -5.73 15.08 3.61
CA CYS A 354 -4.88 14.42 2.63
C CYS A 354 -3.39 14.53 2.98
N LYS A 355 -2.62 13.45 2.76
CA LYS A 355 -1.16 13.45 2.95
C LYS A 355 -0.46 14.15 1.79
N ILE A 356 0.39 15.12 2.11
CA ILE A 356 1.12 15.95 1.16
C ILE A 356 2.57 15.46 1.07
N LEU A 357 3.00 15.15 -0.14
CA LEU A 357 4.36 14.73 -0.45
C LEU A 357 5.04 15.81 -1.30
N VAL A 358 6.28 16.13 -0.95
CA VAL A 358 7.14 17.04 -1.71
C VAL A 358 8.47 16.35 -1.96
N THR A 359 8.89 16.26 -3.21
CA THR A 359 10.23 15.82 -3.59
C THR A 359 11.05 16.99 -4.10
N LEU A 360 12.23 17.20 -3.54
CA LEU A 360 13.14 18.28 -3.87
C LEU A 360 14.42 17.73 -4.51
N ARG A 361 15.08 18.56 -5.31
CA ARG A 361 16.33 18.27 -6.01
C ARG A 361 17.21 19.51 -5.92
N ASN A 362 18.53 19.39 -6.09
CA ASN A 362 19.39 20.55 -6.30
C ASN A 362 18.70 21.54 -7.28
N PRO A 363 18.43 22.80 -6.86
CA PRO A 363 17.59 23.72 -7.61
C PRO A 363 18.20 24.10 -8.97
N ILE A 364 19.53 24.06 -9.09
CA ILE A 364 20.30 24.28 -10.33
C ILE A 364 19.98 23.17 -11.32
N ASP A 365 20.18 21.92 -10.91
CA ASP A 365 19.94 20.75 -11.75
C ASP A 365 18.46 20.59 -12.10
N ARG A 366 17.56 20.98 -11.20
CA ARG A 366 16.12 21.02 -11.47
C ARG A 366 15.78 22.06 -12.55
N ALA A 367 16.31 23.29 -12.43
CA ALA A 367 16.10 24.36 -13.41
C ALA A 367 16.61 23.93 -14.79
N PHE A 368 17.84 23.41 -14.85
CA PHE A 368 18.43 22.94 -16.10
C PHE A 368 17.67 21.74 -16.69
N SER A 369 17.20 20.82 -15.85
CA SER A 369 16.34 19.72 -16.30
C SER A 369 14.99 20.17 -16.83
N GLN A 370 14.41 21.25 -16.29
CA GLN A 370 13.17 21.85 -16.81
C GLN A 370 13.43 22.50 -18.16
N TYR A 371 14.49 23.30 -18.28
CA TYR A 371 14.90 23.92 -19.54
C TYR A 371 15.05 22.89 -20.65
N ASN A 372 15.83 21.82 -20.43
CA ASN A 372 16.04 20.78 -21.44
C ASN A 372 14.74 20.02 -21.79
N MET A 373 13.78 19.93 -20.87
CA MET A 373 12.47 19.35 -21.17
C MET A 373 11.62 20.28 -22.03
N THR A 374 11.64 21.58 -21.74
CA THR A 374 10.86 22.58 -22.47
C THR A 374 11.45 22.88 -23.84
N ALA A 375 12.79 22.91 -23.96
CA ALA A 375 13.51 23.15 -25.20
C ALA A 375 13.44 21.97 -26.20
N ASP A 376 13.12 20.77 -25.71
CA ASP A 376 12.99 19.58 -26.55
C ASP A 376 11.83 19.74 -27.57
N PRO A 377 12.13 19.71 -28.89
CA PRO A 377 11.13 19.85 -29.93
C PRO A 377 10.31 18.56 -30.15
N GLU A 378 10.69 17.42 -29.55
CA GLU A 378 9.97 16.17 -29.71
C GLU A 378 8.70 16.11 -28.84
N GLY A 379 7.55 16.04 -29.50
CA GLY A 379 6.25 15.83 -28.87
C GLY A 379 5.10 16.21 -29.81
N ASN A 380 3.89 15.75 -29.48
CA ASN A 380 2.69 16.21 -30.17
C ASN A 380 2.37 17.69 -29.77
N PRO A 381 1.50 18.40 -30.53
CA PRO A 381 1.22 19.81 -30.26
C PRO A 381 0.71 20.11 -28.84
N GLU A 382 -0.07 19.21 -28.25
CA GLU A 382 -0.54 19.35 -26.87
C GLU A 382 0.61 19.20 -25.87
N GLN A 383 1.52 18.24 -26.08
CA GLN A 383 2.70 18.06 -25.22
C GLN A 383 3.62 19.28 -25.28
N LEU A 384 3.90 19.80 -26.47
CA LEU A 384 4.74 20.99 -26.65
C LEU A 384 4.10 22.23 -26.00
N ARG A 385 2.78 22.40 -26.15
CA ARG A 385 2.02 23.46 -25.47
C ARG A 385 2.09 23.32 -23.95
N ASN A 386 1.85 22.12 -23.42
CA ASN A 386 1.85 21.87 -21.97
C ASN A 386 3.24 22.07 -21.35
N ARG A 387 4.32 21.78 -22.07
CA ARG A 387 5.71 22.05 -21.65
C ARG A 387 6.08 23.53 -21.72
N GLY A 388 5.30 24.35 -22.43
CA GLY A 388 5.58 25.77 -22.66
C GLY A 388 6.67 26.02 -23.70
N HIS A 389 6.85 25.14 -24.69
CA HIS A 389 7.91 25.25 -25.71
C HIS A 389 7.89 26.62 -26.42
N ALA A 390 6.70 27.15 -26.68
CA ALA A 390 6.51 28.45 -27.33
C ALA A 390 7.08 29.64 -26.53
N TYR A 391 7.32 29.51 -25.22
CA TYR A 391 7.86 30.58 -24.37
C TYR A 391 9.39 30.62 -24.38
N LEU A 392 10.04 29.55 -24.85
CA LEU A 392 11.49 29.46 -24.87
C LEU A 392 12.09 30.19 -26.08
N VAL A 393 11.36 30.30 -27.21
CA VAL A 393 11.72 31.05 -28.45
C VAL A 393 13.23 31.05 -28.77
N GLY A 394 13.87 29.88 -28.81
CA GLY A 394 15.30 29.76 -29.14
C GLY A 394 16.28 30.36 -28.12
N LYS A 395 15.81 30.81 -26.95
CA LYS A 395 16.66 31.30 -25.86
C LYS A 395 17.50 30.16 -25.31
N THR A 396 18.77 30.47 -25.07
CA THR A 396 19.69 29.60 -24.34
C THR A 396 19.34 29.55 -22.85
N PHE A 397 19.82 28.53 -22.13
CA PHE A 397 19.58 28.43 -20.69
C PHE A 397 20.19 29.62 -19.94
N GLU A 398 21.34 30.12 -20.37
CA GLU A 398 22.02 31.28 -19.79
C GLU A 398 21.21 32.57 -19.91
N GLN A 399 20.59 32.79 -21.08
CA GLN A 399 19.70 33.93 -21.29
C GLN A 399 18.48 33.83 -20.37
N VAL A 400 17.86 32.64 -20.27
CA VAL A 400 16.72 32.40 -19.38
C VAL A 400 17.09 32.65 -17.91
N VAL A 401 18.25 32.15 -17.46
CA VAL A 401 18.75 32.37 -16.09
C VAL A 401 18.95 33.86 -15.82
N THR A 402 19.63 34.57 -16.71
CA THR A 402 19.92 36.00 -16.56
C THR A 402 18.62 36.82 -16.49
N GLU A 403 17.68 36.56 -17.40
CA GLU A 403 16.39 37.28 -17.45
C GLU A 403 15.53 37.01 -16.22
N GLU A 404 15.40 35.75 -15.77
CA GLU A 404 14.57 35.43 -14.61
C GLU A 404 15.20 35.90 -13.29
N ILE A 405 16.53 35.91 -13.15
CA ILE A 405 17.18 36.52 -11.98
C ILE A 405 16.92 38.02 -11.96
N ALA A 406 17.13 38.72 -13.09
CA ALA A 406 16.88 40.16 -13.17
C ALA A 406 15.41 40.52 -12.89
N GLU A 407 14.46 39.71 -13.37
CA GLU A 407 13.05 39.86 -13.03
C GLU A 407 12.80 39.68 -11.52
N LEU A 408 13.30 38.59 -10.92
CA LEU A 408 13.16 38.34 -9.48
C LEU A 408 13.71 39.50 -8.65
N GLU A 409 14.87 40.05 -9.03
CA GLU A 409 15.48 41.22 -8.40
C GLU A 409 14.61 42.48 -8.57
N SER A 410 14.07 42.72 -9.76
CA SER A 410 13.16 43.85 -10.03
C SER A 410 11.85 43.77 -9.23
N LEU A 411 11.40 42.55 -8.90
CA LEU A 411 10.24 42.29 -8.05
C LEU A 411 10.61 42.36 -6.56
N GLY A 412 11.88 42.58 -6.23
CA GLY A 412 12.41 42.65 -4.87
C GLY A 412 12.50 41.29 -4.18
N VAL A 413 12.42 40.18 -4.92
CA VAL A 413 12.45 38.82 -4.34
C VAL A 413 13.81 38.58 -3.69
N ASN A 414 13.75 38.22 -2.41
CA ASN A 414 14.93 38.01 -1.58
C ASN A 414 14.67 36.83 -0.60
N PRO A 415 15.73 36.21 -0.05
CA PRO A 415 15.59 35.06 0.83
C PRO A 415 14.76 35.35 2.08
N ASP A 416 14.76 36.56 2.62
CA ASP A 416 14.10 36.87 3.89
C ASP A 416 12.58 37.04 3.77
N MET A 417 12.04 37.14 2.55
CA MET A 417 10.60 37.24 2.31
C MET A 417 9.78 36.16 3.00
N THR A 418 8.64 36.56 3.53
CA THR A 418 7.59 35.63 3.95
C THR A 418 6.90 35.00 2.75
N PHE A 419 6.22 33.88 2.97
CA PHE A 419 5.33 33.28 1.98
C PHE A 419 4.32 34.28 1.41
N ASP A 420 3.71 35.14 2.23
CA ASP A 420 2.64 36.06 1.76
C ASP A 420 3.19 37.15 0.84
N GLU A 421 4.38 37.68 1.13
CA GLU A 421 5.07 38.63 0.27
C GLU A 421 5.41 37.98 -1.08
N PHE A 422 6.04 36.80 -1.06
CA PHE A 422 6.40 36.06 -2.27
C PHE A 422 5.16 35.63 -3.08
N ASP A 423 4.09 35.23 -2.41
CA ASP A 423 2.81 34.88 -3.03
C ASP A 423 2.21 36.08 -3.76
N SER A 424 2.26 37.26 -3.14
CA SER A 424 1.72 38.49 -3.69
C SER A 424 2.52 39.00 -4.89
N VAL A 425 3.85 39.06 -4.79
CA VAL A 425 4.69 39.68 -5.83
C VAL A 425 5.05 38.73 -6.97
N TYR A 426 5.21 37.43 -6.69
CA TYR A 426 5.74 36.46 -7.65
C TYR A 426 4.74 35.36 -8.03
N MET A 427 4.20 34.62 -7.06
CA MET A 427 3.36 33.46 -7.40
C MET A 427 2.09 33.93 -8.09
N LYS A 428 1.24 34.76 -7.47
CA LYS A 428 -0.02 35.25 -8.07
C LYS A 428 0.16 35.94 -9.42
N SER A 429 1.28 36.62 -9.66
CA SER A 429 1.56 37.33 -10.92
C SER A 429 2.01 36.39 -12.05
N ARG A 430 2.77 35.34 -11.73
CA ARG A 430 3.22 34.31 -12.70
C ARG A 430 2.17 33.22 -12.97
N LEU A 431 1.08 33.23 -12.22
CA LEU A 431 -0.02 32.26 -12.28
C LEU A 431 -1.04 32.54 -13.40
N ALA A 432 -0.60 32.85 -14.62
CA ALA A 432 -1.52 32.83 -15.77
C ALA A 432 -2.13 31.42 -16.03
N TYR A 433 -1.65 30.38 -15.32
CA TYR A 433 -2.24 29.03 -15.23
C TYR A 433 -2.68 28.46 -16.59
N ASN A 434 -1.93 28.68 -17.67
CA ASN A 434 -2.31 28.16 -18.99
C ASN A 434 -1.49 26.92 -19.40
N HIS A 435 -0.33 26.69 -18.78
CA HIS A 435 0.50 25.48 -18.93
C HIS A 435 1.61 25.42 -17.85
N GLY A 436 2.33 24.29 -17.77
CA GLY A 436 3.33 24.01 -16.75
C GLY A 436 4.76 24.44 -17.07
N GLY A 437 4.95 25.38 -18.00
CA GLY A 437 6.26 25.73 -18.58
C GLY A 437 6.96 26.94 -17.96
N HIS A 438 6.32 27.64 -17.02
CA HIS A 438 6.82 28.90 -16.47
C HIS A 438 7.85 28.70 -15.34
N SER A 439 8.65 29.72 -15.05
CA SER A 439 9.54 29.82 -13.87
C SER A 439 10.59 28.70 -13.81
N PHE A 440 11.73 28.93 -14.47
CA PHE A 440 12.88 28.02 -14.45
C PHE A 440 13.76 28.24 -13.22
N VAL A 441 13.96 29.47 -12.76
CA VAL A 441 14.78 29.82 -11.59
C VAL A 441 13.90 29.95 -10.36
N GLY A 442 12.83 30.77 -10.42
CA GLY A 442 11.97 31.06 -9.25
C GLY A 442 11.34 29.81 -8.61
N ARG A 443 11.06 28.76 -9.40
CA ARG A 443 10.58 27.46 -8.89
C ARG A 443 11.55 26.76 -7.95
N GLY A 444 12.85 27.08 -8.03
CA GLY A 444 13.89 26.58 -7.12
C GLY A 444 13.91 27.26 -5.75
N LEU A 445 13.14 28.34 -5.54
CA LEU A 445 13.03 29.04 -4.26
C LEU A 445 12.10 28.27 -3.29
N TYR A 446 12.52 27.07 -2.90
CA TYR A 446 11.65 26.09 -2.22
C TYR A 446 11.14 26.56 -0.85
N ALA A 447 11.99 27.23 -0.07
CA ALA A 447 11.62 27.67 1.28
C ALA A 447 10.43 28.64 1.25
N LEU A 448 10.44 29.59 0.31
CA LEU A 448 9.38 30.59 0.14
C LEU A 448 8.04 29.96 -0.29
N GLN A 449 8.08 28.82 -0.99
CA GLN A 449 6.88 28.08 -1.40
C GLN A 449 6.36 27.17 -0.27
N LEU A 450 7.26 26.44 0.38
CA LEU A 450 6.93 25.43 1.40
C LEU A 450 6.36 26.04 2.67
N GLU A 451 6.80 27.24 3.06
CA GLU A 451 6.33 27.92 4.26
C GLU A 451 4.80 28.04 4.30
N GLY A 452 4.16 28.38 3.18
CA GLY A 452 2.70 28.46 3.10
C GLY A 452 2.00 27.13 3.35
N TRP A 453 2.54 26.04 2.79
CA TRP A 453 2.01 24.69 3.01
C TRP A 453 2.20 24.25 4.47
N MET A 454 3.38 24.46 5.04
CA MET A 454 3.69 24.11 6.43
C MET A 454 2.92 24.94 7.46
N ARG A 455 2.53 26.17 7.10
CA ARG A 455 1.62 27.01 7.90
C ARG A 455 0.17 26.55 7.79
N ALA A 456 -0.24 26.04 6.63
CA ALA A 456 -1.64 25.67 6.35
C ALA A 456 -2.02 24.28 6.86
N PHE A 457 -1.06 23.35 6.98
CA PHE A 457 -1.29 21.96 7.34
C PHE A 457 -0.38 21.49 8.48
N PRO A 458 -0.82 20.53 9.32
CA PRO A 458 0.02 19.95 10.36
C PRO A 458 1.29 19.30 9.78
N LYS A 459 2.41 19.35 10.53
CA LYS A 459 3.68 18.69 10.15
C LYS A 459 3.49 17.19 9.85
N ALA A 460 2.58 16.52 10.56
CA ALA A 460 2.23 15.11 10.34
C ALA A 460 1.54 14.82 8.99
N ASN A 461 1.11 15.85 8.26
CA ASN A 461 0.48 15.73 6.94
C ASN A 461 1.42 16.12 5.80
N ILE A 462 2.64 16.59 6.08
CA ILE A 462 3.61 16.97 5.04
C ILE A 462 4.88 16.13 5.19
N LYS A 463 5.31 15.50 4.10
CA LYS A 463 6.60 14.82 4.01
C LYS A 463 7.43 15.39 2.87
N VAL A 464 8.60 15.93 3.23
CA VAL A 464 9.60 16.43 2.27
C VAL A 464 10.67 15.36 2.05
N ILE A 465 10.98 15.09 0.80
CA ILE A 465 11.89 14.05 0.32
C ILE A 465 13.01 14.71 -0.48
N ASN A 466 14.25 14.34 -0.20
CA ASN A 466 15.37 14.71 -1.05
C ASN A 466 15.57 13.62 -2.12
N MET A 467 15.51 14.00 -3.39
CA MET A 467 15.71 13.09 -4.52
C MET A 467 17.09 12.42 -4.48
N ASP A 468 18.11 13.08 -3.95
CA ASP A 468 19.47 12.53 -3.87
C ASP A 468 19.55 11.29 -2.96
N ASP A 469 18.65 11.17 -1.97
CA ASP A 469 18.58 10.01 -1.08
C ASP A 469 18.14 8.72 -1.81
N MET A 470 17.52 8.86 -2.99
CA MET A 470 16.97 7.74 -3.78
C MET A 470 17.92 7.25 -4.89
N LYS A 471 19.14 7.81 -5.00
CA LYS A 471 20.08 7.46 -6.09
C LYS A 471 20.60 6.02 -6.05
N SER A 472 20.67 5.41 -4.86
CA SER A 472 21.07 4.00 -4.69
C SER A 472 19.84 3.15 -4.37
N SER A 473 19.85 1.86 -4.74
CA SER A 473 18.74 0.95 -4.44
C SER A 473 18.45 0.86 -2.94
N ALA A 474 19.48 0.83 -2.10
CA ALA A 474 19.32 0.85 -0.64
C ALA A 474 18.75 2.18 -0.13
N GLY A 475 19.19 3.31 -0.70
CA GLY A 475 18.65 4.63 -0.36
C GLY A 475 17.18 4.78 -0.76
N LEU A 476 16.85 4.36 -1.99
CA LEU A 476 15.47 4.32 -2.48
C LEU A 476 14.57 3.50 -1.55
N GLN A 477 14.96 2.27 -1.20
CA GLN A 477 14.16 1.44 -0.31
C GLN A 477 13.96 2.10 1.07
N ARG A 478 15.01 2.71 1.66
CA ARG A 478 14.87 3.45 2.93
C ARG A 478 13.89 4.61 2.83
N VAL A 479 13.99 5.41 1.77
CA VAL A 479 13.07 6.54 1.54
C VAL A 479 11.64 6.03 1.39
N MET A 480 11.44 4.99 0.57
CA MET A 480 10.12 4.42 0.30
C MET A 480 9.50 3.76 1.53
N SER A 481 10.26 3.05 2.36
CA SER A 481 9.77 2.57 3.66
C SER A 481 9.25 3.72 4.54
N GLY A 482 9.97 4.85 4.55
CA GLY A 482 9.52 6.06 5.24
C GLY A 482 8.30 6.74 4.60
N VAL A 483 8.09 6.60 3.30
CA VAL A 483 6.89 7.08 2.58
C VAL A 483 5.70 6.17 2.88
N PHE A 484 5.85 4.85 2.82
CA PHE A 484 4.78 3.91 3.15
C PHE A 484 4.31 4.08 4.59
N SER A 485 5.23 4.19 5.55
CA SER A 485 4.88 4.50 6.94
C SER A 485 4.11 5.82 7.07
N PHE A 486 4.53 6.89 6.37
CA PHE A 486 3.82 8.18 6.38
C PHE A 486 2.42 8.12 5.77
N LEU A 487 2.21 7.23 4.80
CA LEU A 487 0.92 6.96 4.17
C LEU A 487 0.09 5.91 4.91
N GLU A 488 0.55 5.42 6.07
CA GLU A 488 -0.09 4.36 6.86
C GLU A 488 -0.24 3.04 6.07
N LEU A 489 0.70 2.81 5.16
CA LEU A 489 0.82 1.58 4.38
C LEU A 489 1.77 0.59 5.05
N PRO A 490 1.47 -0.72 4.97
CA PRO A 490 2.39 -1.77 5.37
C PRO A 490 3.75 -1.66 4.69
N GLU A 491 4.74 -2.36 5.25
CA GLU A 491 6.05 -2.44 4.63
C GLU A 491 5.95 -3.13 3.25
N PHE A 492 6.64 -2.55 2.26
CA PHE A 492 6.66 -3.05 0.90
C PHE A 492 8.05 -2.88 0.30
N VAL A 493 8.53 -3.91 -0.39
CA VAL A 493 9.82 -3.90 -1.08
C VAL A 493 9.60 -3.47 -2.53
N ILE A 494 10.25 -2.37 -2.93
CA ILE A 494 10.17 -1.85 -4.30
C ILE A 494 10.75 -2.89 -5.27
N GLN A 495 9.97 -3.23 -6.29
CA GLN A 495 10.35 -4.22 -7.30
C GLN A 495 11.02 -3.54 -8.50
N ASP A 496 10.41 -2.48 -9.01
CA ASP A 496 10.99 -1.65 -10.07
C ASP A 496 11.58 -0.37 -9.47
N SER A 497 12.90 -0.34 -9.35
CA SER A 497 13.65 0.83 -8.88
C SER A 497 14.02 1.82 -9.99
N SER A 498 13.59 1.61 -11.25
CA SER A 498 13.99 2.45 -12.36
C SER A 498 13.45 3.88 -12.23
N ALA A 499 14.32 4.86 -12.41
CA ALA A 499 13.91 6.26 -12.47
C ALA A 499 13.18 6.52 -13.79
N LYS A 500 12.09 7.29 -13.73
CA LYS A 500 11.28 7.64 -14.90
C LYS A 500 11.61 9.03 -15.41
N ASN A 501 11.42 9.23 -16.71
CA ASN A 501 11.68 10.49 -17.42
C ASN A 501 13.12 11.01 -17.28
N THR A 502 14.10 10.10 -17.18
CA THR A 502 15.52 10.43 -17.27
C THR A 502 15.88 10.79 -18.71
N ARG A 503 16.57 11.90 -18.90
CA ARG A 503 17.08 12.34 -20.20
C ARG A 503 18.57 12.65 -20.08
N SER A 504 19.31 12.36 -21.14
CA SER A 504 20.69 12.81 -21.30
C SER A 504 20.68 14.13 -22.06
N TYR A 505 21.48 15.09 -21.60
CA TYR A 505 21.68 16.38 -22.24
C TYR A 505 23.13 16.82 -21.99
N ALA A 506 23.62 17.76 -22.79
CA ALA A 506 24.96 18.34 -22.62
C ALA A 506 25.12 18.90 -21.19
N PRO A 507 26.33 18.84 -20.61
CA PRO A 507 26.57 19.37 -19.28
C PRO A 507 26.29 20.88 -19.23
N LEU A 508 25.81 21.35 -18.07
CA LEU A 508 25.67 22.77 -17.78
C LEU A 508 27.06 23.43 -17.78
N LYS A 509 27.19 24.63 -18.37
CA LYS A 509 28.43 25.39 -18.33
C LYS A 509 28.79 25.78 -16.89
N ASP A 510 30.07 25.69 -16.55
CA ASP A 510 30.57 25.96 -15.20
C ASP A 510 30.27 27.40 -14.74
N GLU A 511 30.40 28.39 -15.62
CA GLU A 511 30.09 29.80 -15.31
C GLU A 511 28.61 30.00 -14.91
N THR A 512 27.70 29.37 -15.65
CA THR A 512 26.25 29.41 -15.35
C THR A 512 25.93 28.68 -14.05
N ARG A 513 26.62 27.57 -13.79
CA ARG A 513 26.50 26.84 -12.52
C ARG A 513 26.93 27.71 -11.34
N LEU A 514 28.12 28.31 -11.40
CA LEU A 514 28.63 29.21 -10.35
C LEU A 514 27.69 30.39 -10.06
N THR A 515 27.08 30.95 -11.12
CA THR A 515 26.08 32.01 -11.01
C THR A 515 24.86 31.54 -10.23
N LEU A 516 24.33 30.37 -10.57
CA LEU A 516 23.17 29.79 -9.89
C LEU A 516 23.49 29.29 -8.47
N GLU A 517 24.69 28.79 -8.21
CA GLU A 517 25.18 28.44 -6.87
C GLU A 517 25.16 29.66 -5.96
N SER A 518 25.76 30.76 -6.43
CA SER A 518 25.78 32.03 -5.69
C SER A 518 24.37 32.58 -5.44
N PHE A 519 23.50 32.50 -6.45
CA PHE A 519 22.11 32.95 -6.36
C PHE A 519 21.29 32.10 -5.36
N TYR A 520 21.36 30.76 -5.42
CA TYR A 520 20.54 29.89 -4.57
C TYR A 520 21.09 29.71 -3.16
N ALA A 521 22.38 29.97 -2.91
CA ALA A 521 23.00 29.79 -1.60
C ALA A 521 22.18 30.35 -0.41
N PRO A 522 21.74 31.63 -0.41
CA PRO A 522 20.95 32.15 0.70
C PRO A 522 19.54 31.51 0.81
N TYR A 523 18.93 31.13 -0.31
CA TYR A 523 17.63 30.45 -0.31
C TYR A 523 17.73 29.00 0.20
N ASN A 524 18.81 28.31 -0.14
CA ASN A 524 19.11 26.97 0.38
C ASN A 524 19.41 27.01 1.88
N ALA A 525 20.08 28.08 2.37
CA ALA A 525 20.28 28.29 3.80
C ALA A 525 18.94 28.49 4.54
N LYS A 526 18.00 29.26 3.97
CA LYS A 526 16.64 29.36 4.53
C LYS A 526 15.89 28.04 4.52
N LEU A 527 16.03 27.25 3.45
CA LEU A 527 15.42 25.91 3.38
C LEU A 527 15.97 24.98 4.46
N LEU A 528 17.27 24.99 4.70
CA LEU A 528 17.91 24.24 5.79
C LEU A 528 17.28 24.59 7.14
N SER A 529 17.13 25.88 7.43
CA SER A 529 16.49 26.35 8.66
C SER A 529 15.03 25.91 8.76
N LEU A 530 14.27 25.93 7.65
CA LEU A 530 12.87 25.54 7.62
C LEU A 530 12.67 24.02 7.83
N LEU A 531 13.54 23.19 7.26
CA LEU A 531 13.39 21.72 7.30
C LEU A 531 14.09 21.06 8.49
N GLU A 532 14.95 21.79 9.21
CA GLU A 532 15.79 21.25 10.30
C GLU A 532 16.64 20.03 9.85
N ARG A 533 16.90 19.94 8.54
CA ARG A 533 17.61 18.82 7.91
C ARG A 533 18.46 19.33 6.74
N PRO A 534 19.75 18.97 6.66
CA PRO A 534 20.61 19.41 5.57
C PRO A 534 20.36 18.66 4.28
N PHE A 535 20.22 19.42 3.20
CA PHE A 535 20.32 18.95 1.83
C PHE A 535 21.66 19.45 1.29
N TYR A 536 22.60 18.52 1.07
CA TYR A 536 23.95 18.84 0.60
C TYR A 536 23.94 19.08 -0.91
N TRP A 537 23.42 20.23 -1.30
CA TRP A 537 23.45 20.71 -2.68
C TRP A 537 24.61 21.68 -2.80
N ASN A 538 25.74 21.15 -3.25
CA ASN A 538 26.86 21.96 -3.70
C ASN A 538 26.60 22.41 -5.14
#